data_AF-A0A2E3DYK9-F1
#
_entry.id   AF-A0A2E3DYK9-F1
#
_cell.length_a   1.000
_cell.length_b   1.000
_cell.length_c   1.000
_cell.angle_alpha   90.00
_cell.angle_beta   90.00
_cell.angle_gamma   90.00
#
_symmetry.space_group_name_H-M   'P 1'
#
loop_
_entity.id
_entity.type
_entity.pdbx_description
1 polymer ?
#
loop_
_entity_poly.entity_id
_entity_poly.type
_entity_poly.pdbx_seq_one_letter_code
_entity_poly.pdbx_strand_id
1 'polypeptide(L)'
;MTKEQKFAPEEIENSNRIFKSATPKYDISWYVKWISSILILIALSIRAADYPRIYDMWFGFVGMIGWTYVGILWKDRAIIIMNVISTALLLIGLLTHYRGSF
;
A
#
# COMPACT_ATOMS: atom_id res chain seq x y z
N MET A 1 2.20 20.82 -33.08
CA MET A 1 3.22 20.74 -32.01
C MET A 1 2.69 21.50 -30.81
N THR A 2 2.12 20.78 -29.84
CA THR A 2 1.66 21.36 -28.57
C THR A 2 2.86 21.88 -27.80
N LYS A 3 2.92 23.20 -27.59
CA LYS A 3 3.96 23.83 -26.77
C LYS A 3 3.81 23.30 -25.35
N GLU A 4 4.83 22.63 -24.82
CA GLU A 4 4.88 22.34 -23.39
C GLU A 4 4.91 23.67 -22.64
N GLN A 5 3.78 24.02 -22.03
CA GLN A 5 3.62 25.22 -21.24
C GLN A 5 4.40 25.01 -19.94
N LYS A 6 5.63 25.54 -19.87
CA LYS A 6 6.45 25.51 -18.65
C LYS A 6 5.86 26.51 -17.66
N PHE A 7 5.01 26.03 -16.76
CA PHE A 7 4.46 26.83 -15.66
C PHE A 7 5.58 27.23 -14.70
N ALA A 8 5.53 28.44 -14.17
CA ALA A 8 6.47 28.89 -13.15
C ALA A 8 6.26 28.07 -11.86
N PRO A 9 7.31 27.76 -11.08
CA PRO A 9 7.19 26.98 -9.85
C PRO A 9 6.19 27.58 -8.86
N GLU A 10 6.11 28.91 -8.79
CA GLU A 10 5.17 29.65 -7.96
C GLU A 10 3.69 29.43 -8.38
N GLU A 11 3.42 29.28 -9.68
CA GLU A 11 2.08 28.96 -10.19
C GLU A 11 1.69 27.52 -9.88
N ILE A 12 2.64 26.58 -9.92
CA ILE A 12 2.41 25.17 -9.54
C ILE A 12 2.05 25.09 -8.06
N GLU A 13 2.72 25.87 -7.21
CA GLU A 13 2.48 25.86 -5.77
C GLU A 13 1.17 26.54 -5.36
N ASN A 14 0.77 27.64 -6.00
CA ASN A 14 -0.40 28.42 -5.58
C ASN A 14 -1.66 28.27 -6.45
N SER A 15 -1.61 27.52 -7.55
CA SER A 15 -2.77 27.36 -8.43
C SER A 15 -3.70 26.23 -8.00
N ASN A 16 -4.95 26.58 -7.67
CA ASN A 16 -6.07 25.63 -7.55
C ASN A 16 -6.45 24.96 -8.88
N ARG A 17 -5.92 25.42 -10.02
CA ARG A 17 -6.20 24.84 -11.35
C ARG A 17 -5.25 23.68 -11.69
N ILE A 18 -4.10 23.59 -11.02
CA ILE A 18 -3.10 22.56 -11.29
C ILE A 18 -3.34 21.40 -10.34
N PHE A 19 -3.75 20.26 -10.91
CA PHE A 19 -4.01 19.05 -10.14
C PHE A 19 -2.69 18.46 -9.63
N LYS A 20 -2.38 18.69 -8.35
CA LYS A 20 -1.21 18.10 -7.71
C LYS A 20 -1.48 16.61 -7.47
N SER A 21 -0.58 15.76 -7.96
CA SER A 21 -0.67 14.32 -7.68
C SER A 21 -0.64 14.08 -6.17
N ALA A 22 -1.52 13.21 -5.67
CA ALA A 22 -1.55 12.80 -4.28
C ALA A 22 -0.26 12.10 -3.80
N THR A 23 0.63 11.72 -4.74
CA THR A 23 1.98 11.21 -4.42
C THR A 23 3.04 12.08 -5.08
N PRO A 24 3.56 13.10 -4.37
CA PRO A 24 4.82 13.73 -4.77
C PRO A 24 5.90 12.64 -4.86
N LYS A 25 6.69 12.63 -5.94
CA LYS A 25 7.86 11.75 -6.02
C LYS A 25 8.79 12.10 -4.86
N TYR A 26 9.36 11.09 -4.19
CA TYR A 26 10.28 11.20 -3.05
C TYR A 26 9.67 11.51 -1.68
N ASP A 27 8.35 11.46 -1.52
CA ASP A 27 7.72 11.54 -0.19
C ASP A 27 7.63 10.16 0.51
N ILE A 28 7.44 10.14 1.83
CA ILE A 28 7.30 8.93 2.65
C ILE A 28 6.19 8.02 2.09
N SER A 29 5.06 8.62 1.64
CA SER A 29 3.97 7.90 0.97
C SER A 29 4.44 7.07 -0.23
N TRP A 30 5.43 7.57 -0.96
CA TRP A 30 5.96 6.95 -2.17
C TRP A 30 6.80 5.72 -1.86
N TYR A 31 7.65 5.77 -0.83
CA TYR A 31 8.45 4.60 -0.46
C TYR A 31 7.59 3.51 0.18
N VAL A 32 6.68 3.88 1.08
CA VAL A 32 5.85 2.92 1.79
C VAL A 32 4.93 2.17 0.82
N LYS A 33 4.28 2.83 -0.15
CA LYS A 33 3.40 2.13 -1.10
C LYS A 33 4.14 1.08 -1.92
N TRP A 34 5.36 1.36 -2.36
CA TRP A 34 6.12 0.43 -3.20
C TRP A 34 6.66 -0.75 -2.40
N ILE A 35 7.23 -0.49 -1.22
CA ILE A 35 7.68 -1.55 -0.31
C ILE A 35 6.50 -2.45 0.06
N SER A 36 5.35 -1.86 0.42
CA SER A 36 4.13 -2.60 0.76
C SER A 36 3.65 -3.45 -0.41
N SER A 37 3.68 -2.90 -1.63
CA SER A 37 3.29 -3.62 -2.85
C SER A 37 4.22 -4.80 -3.15
N ILE A 38 5.53 -4.64 -2.97
CA ILE A 38 6.51 -5.72 -3.14
C ILE A 38 6.24 -6.84 -2.13
N LEU A 39 5.99 -6.52 -0.87
CA LEU A 39 5.67 -7.52 0.16
C LEU A 39 4.39 -8.29 -0.16
N ILE A 40 3.34 -7.59 -0.62
CA ILE A 40 2.11 -8.25 -1.08
C ILE A 40 2.38 -9.14 -2.29
N LEU A 41 3.17 -8.69 -3.27
CA LEU A 41 3.51 -9.50 -4.42
C LEU A 41 4.29 -10.76 -4.02
N ILE A 42 5.24 -10.66 -3.08
CA ILE A 42 5.96 -11.82 -2.54
C ILE A 42 4.95 -12.79 -1.89
N ALA A 43 4.01 -12.29 -1.08
CA ALA A 43 2.97 -13.13 -0.49
C ALA A 43 2.12 -13.84 -1.56
N LEU A 44 1.69 -13.11 -2.60
CA LEU A 44 0.93 -13.66 -3.71
C LEU A 44 1.72 -14.72 -4.49
N SER A 45 3.02 -14.49 -4.70
CA SER A 45 3.92 -15.44 -5.36
C SER A 45 4.11 -16.71 -4.53
N ILE A 46 4.32 -16.60 -3.22
CA ILE A 46 4.42 -17.74 -2.28
C ILE A 46 3.14 -18.58 -2.35
N ARG A 47 1.99 -17.91 -2.31
CA ARG A 47 0.68 -18.56 -2.41
C ARG A 47 0.46 -19.25 -3.76
N ALA A 48 0.91 -18.63 -4.85
CA ALA A 48 0.83 -19.21 -6.19
C ALA A 48 1.77 -20.41 -6.38
N ALA A 49 2.91 -20.41 -5.68
CA ALA A 49 3.90 -21.48 -5.72
C ALA A 49 3.61 -22.65 -4.76
N ASP A 50 2.46 -22.62 -4.05
CA ASP A 50 2.08 -23.59 -3.01
C ASP A 50 3.16 -23.81 -1.93
N TYR A 51 3.91 -22.75 -1.63
CA TYR A 51 4.94 -22.75 -0.58
C TYR A 51 4.28 -22.53 0.80
N PRO A 52 4.91 -22.91 1.94
CA PRO A 52 4.27 -22.84 3.24
C PRO A 52 3.55 -21.51 3.53
N ARG A 53 2.25 -21.63 3.79
CA ARG A 53 1.29 -20.54 4.04
C ARG A 53 1.69 -19.62 5.20
N ILE A 54 2.55 -20.05 6.10
CA ILE A 54 2.99 -19.14 7.17
C ILE A 54 3.74 -17.92 6.61
N TYR A 55 4.52 -18.10 5.55
CA TYR A 55 5.27 -17.01 4.93
C TYR A 55 4.35 -16.07 4.16
N ASP A 56 3.37 -16.60 3.40
CA ASP A 56 2.41 -15.77 2.66
C ASP A 56 1.58 -14.90 3.62
N MET A 57 1.16 -15.47 4.75
CA MET A 57 0.44 -14.76 5.79
C MET A 57 1.26 -13.61 6.40
N TRP A 58 2.53 -13.83 6.74
CA TRP A 58 3.38 -12.79 7.33
C TRP A 58 3.70 -11.66 6.33
N PHE A 59 4.14 -12.00 5.12
CA PHE A 59 4.44 -10.99 4.09
C PHE A 59 3.18 -10.21 3.69
N GLY A 60 2.04 -10.90 3.57
CA GLY A 60 0.75 -10.28 3.32
C GLY A 60 0.34 -9.35 4.46
N PHE A 61 0.48 -9.76 5.72
CA PHE A 61 0.07 -8.98 6.88
C PHE A 61 0.85 -7.66 6.97
N VAL A 62 2.19 -7.71 6.85
CA VAL A 62 3.04 -6.52 6.85
C VAL A 62 2.73 -5.61 5.65
N GLY A 63 2.51 -6.21 4.47
CA GLY A 63 2.13 -5.48 3.27
C GLY A 63 0.79 -4.73 3.39
N MET A 64 -0.21 -5.35 4.02
CA MET A 64 -1.53 -4.73 4.23
C MET A 64 -1.50 -3.62 5.28
N ILE A 65 -0.66 -3.74 6.33
CA ILE A 65 -0.42 -2.65 7.29
C ILE A 65 0.21 -1.45 6.59
N GLY A 66 1.21 -1.67 5.74
CA GLY A 66 1.87 -0.60 5.00
C GLY A 66 0.92 0.11 4.04
N TRP A 67 0.04 -0.62 3.35
CA TRP A 67 -1.01 -0.01 2.53
C TRP A 67 -2.10 0.71 3.33
N THR A 68 -2.42 0.22 4.52
CA THR A 68 -3.31 0.92 5.46
C THR A 68 -2.72 2.27 5.85
N TYR A 69 -1.42 2.33 6.15
CA TYR A 69 -0.72 3.59 6.44
C TYR A 69 -0.76 4.56 5.25
N VAL A 70 -0.56 4.06 4.03
CA VAL A 70 -0.69 4.87 2.79
C VAL A 70 -2.12 5.42 2.65
N GLY A 71 -3.14 4.60 2.91
CA GLY A 71 -4.54 5.04 2.90
C GLY A 71 -4.81 6.17 3.89
N ILE A 72 -4.26 6.09 5.11
CA ILE A 72 -4.34 7.16 6.12
C ILE A 72 -3.67 8.43 5.60
N LEU A 73 -2.48 8.31 5.00
CA LEU A 73 -1.73 9.45 4.48
C LEU A 73 -2.45 10.15 3.31
N TRP A 74 -3.09 9.39 2.44
CA TRP A 74 -3.92 9.93 1.35
C TRP A 74 -5.32 10.36 1.80
N LYS A 75 -5.68 10.11 3.07
CA LYS A 75 -7.02 10.33 3.62
C LYS A 75 -8.12 9.65 2.79
N ASP A 76 -7.79 8.53 2.16
CA ASP A 76 -8.70 7.76 1.33
C ASP A 76 -9.37 6.67 2.16
N ARG A 77 -10.67 6.85 2.44
CA ARG A 77 -11.44 5.94 3.29
C ARG A 77 -11.61 4.56 2.68
N ALA A 78 -11.68 4.44 1.35
CA ALA A 78 -11.86 3.15 0.69
C ALA A 78 -10.60 2.30 0.81
N ILE A 79 -9.42 2.92 0.60
CA ILE A 79 -8.12 2.24 0.76
C ILE A 79 -7.93 1.81 2.22
N ILE A 80 -8.29 2.65 3.19
CA ILE A 80 -8.18 2.32 4.62
C ILE A 80 -9.07 1.11 4.95
N ILE A 81 -10.37 1.19 4.64
CA ILE A 81 -11.34 0.16 5.02
C ILE A 81 -10.95 -1.20 4.43
N MET A 82 -10.60 -1.24 3.15
CA MET A 82 -10.24 -2.48 2.48
C MET A 82 -9.00 -3.12 3.12
N ASN A 83 -7.93 -2.35 3.33
CA ASN A 83 -6.67 -2.90 3.86
C ASN A 83 -6.75 -3.24 5.36
N VAL A 84 -7.52 -2.49 6.15
CA VAL A 84 -7.76 -2.82 7.58
C VAL A 84 -8.48 -4.16 7.71
N ILE A 85 -9.54 -4.38 6.91
CA ILE A 85 -10.28 -5.64 6.93
C ILE A 85 -9.36 -6.79 6.48
N SER A 86 -8.59 -6.61 5.40
CA SER A 86 -7.61 -7.61 4.96
C SER A 86 -6.56 -7.93 6.03
N THR A 87 -6.06 -6.92 6.73
CA THR A 87 -5.10 -7.07 7.83
C THR A 87 -5.71 -7.89 8.98
N ALA A 88 -6.95 -7.60 9.36
CA ALA A 88 -7.66 -8.34 10.41
C ALA A 88 -7.89 -9.81 10.03
N LEU A 89 -8.27 -10.08 8.77
CA LEU A 89 -8.45 -11.44 8.27
C LEU A 89 -7.14 -12.24 8.27
N LEU A 90 -6.03 -11.63 7.86
CA LEU A 90 -4.71 -12.26 7.91
C LEU A 90 -4.25 -12.52 9.34
N LEU A 91 -4.55 -11.61 10.28
CA LEU A 91 -4.29 -11.82 11.70
C LEU A 91 -5.07 -13.02 12.25
N ILE A 92 -6.36 -13.15 11.92
CA ILE A 92 -7.17 -14.32 12.30
C ILE A 92 -6.57 -15.61 11.71
N GLY A 93 -6.12 -15.56 10.46
CA GLY A 93 -5.42 -16.67 9.81
C GLY A 93 -4.17 -17.10 10.56
N LEU A 94 -3.32 -16.14 10.95
CA LEU A 94 -2.12 -16.37 11.76
C LEU A 94 -2.47 -16.99 13.13
N LEU A 95 -3.42 -16.40 13.85
CA LEU A 95 -3.85 -16.91 15.16
C LEU A 95 -4.38 -18.34 15.06
N THR A 96 -5.15 -18.65 14.03
CA THR A 96 -5.67 -19.99 13.79
C THR A 96 -4.56 -21.00 13.51
N HIS A 97 -3.55 -20.60 12.73
CA HIS A 97 -2.37 -21.42 12.46
C HIS A 97 -1.63 -21.79 13.76
N TYR A 98 -1.35 -20.82 14.62
CA TYR A 98 -0.69 -21.08 15.91
C TYR A 98 -1.57 -21.85 16.90
N ARG A 99 -2.89 -21.66 16.87
CA ARG A 99 -3.80 -22.40 17.77
C ARG A 99 -3.96 -23.87 17.37
N GLY A 100 -3.81 -24.20 16.08
CA GLY A 100 -3.91 -25.57 15.57
C GLY A 100 -2.61 -26.38 15.61
N SER A 101 -1.49 -25.79 16.07
CA SER A 101 -0.18 -26.46 16.17
C SER A 101 0.12 -27.02 17.57
N PHE A 102 -0.89 -27.10 18.45
CA PHE A 102 -0.81 -27.73 19.77
C PHE A 102 -1.60 -29.03 19.79
#